data_AF-A0A2G5UZF3-F1
#
_entry.id   AF-A0A2G5UZF3-F1
#
_cell.length_a   1.000
_cell.length_b   1.000
_cell.length_c   1.000
_cell.angle_alpha   90.00
_cell.angle_beta   90.00
_cell.angle_gamma   90.00
#
_symmetry.space_group_name_H-M   'P 1'
#
loop_
_entity.id
_entity.type
_entity.pdbx_description
1 polymer ?
#
loop_
_entity_poly.entity_id
_entity_poly.type
_entity_poly.pdbx_seq_one_letter_code
_entity_poly.pdbx_strand_id
1 'polypeptide(L)'
;MIKKKKKKRKFQLQPCISQPLAWKPRRILRPPKRFEDLFARYFHRQCVKCSKTPQNPIICLFCGELLCLDDCCQTQQHVQGSDRLLHTSEMESHAESCSTSSGLFISLTSSMILVSRGRQAAIWGTVYLDAHMEEDRNLKRGKPLFLCETRLRWLEYDWADQEWQRVYQWFNMFHSNVFINYIRDCHLHH
;
A
#
# COMPACT_ATOMS: atom_id res chain seq x y z
N MET A 1 56.38 49.87 4.90
CA MET A 1 55.43 49.53 3.80
C MET A 1 54.84 48.15 4.05
N ILE A 2 53.56 48.03 4.44
CA ILE A 2 52.86 46.73 4.54
C ILE A 2 51.56 46.83 3.76
N LYS A 3 51.51 46.21 2.58
CA LYS A 3 50.34 46.17 1.70
C LYS A 3 49.31 45.18 2.26
N LYS A 4 48.20 45.67 2.83
CA LYS A 4 47.05 44.83 3.21
C LYS A 4 46.34 44.32 1.94
N LYS A 5 46.52 43.03 1.61
CA LYS A 5 45.77 42.36 0.53
C LYS A 5 44.29 42.24 0.93
N LYS A 6 43.40 42.97 0.27
CA LYS A 6 41.94 42.78 0.39
C LYS A 6 41.56 41.42 -0.22
N LYS A 7 41.21 40.45 0.63
CA LYS A 7 40.58 39.17 0.19
C LYS A 7 39.20 39.50 -0.41
N LYS A 8 39.06 39.42 -1.74
CA LYS A 8 37.75 39.44 -2.40
C LYS A 8 37.00 38.16 -2.00
N ARG A 9 35.94 38.29 -1.21
CA ARG A 9 35.00 37.20 -0.96
C ARG A 9 34.27 36.89 -2.28
N LYS A 10 34.52 35.72 -2.86
CA LYS A 10 33.70 35.20 -3.96
C LYS A 10 32.37 34.80 -3.36
N PHE A 11 31.32 35.59 -3.62
CA PHE A 11 29.95 35.14 -3.41
C PHE A 11 29.63 34.15 -4.53
N GLN A 12 29.59 32.85 -4.21
CA GLN A 12 28.96 31.86 -5.07
C GLN A 12 27.45 32.04 -4.90
N LEU A 13 26.79 32.52 -5.94
CA LEU A 13 25.33 32.48 -6.03
C LEU A 13 24.93 31.00 -6.13
N GLN A 14 24.35 30.45 -5.07
CA GLN A 14 23.70 29.14 -5.15
C GLN A 14 22.38 29.33 -5.90
N PRO A 15 22.10 28.58 -6.98
CA PRO A 15 20.81 28.64 -7.64
C PRO A 15 19.72 28.23 -6.67
N CYS A 16 18.76 29.12 -6.41
CA CYS A 16 17.60 28.91 -5.56
C CYS A 16 16.54 28.02 -6.24
N ILE A 17 16.95 26.96 -6.94
CA ILE A 17 15.99 26.07 -7.60
C ILE A 17 15.54 25.02 -6.57
N SER A 18 14.59 25.44 -5.73
CA SER A 18 13.91 24.58 -4.75
C SER A 18 12.75 23.79 -5.36
N GLN A 19 12.52 23.89 -6.67
CA GLN A 19 11.40 23.22 -7.36
C GLN A 19 11.89 22.07 -8.23
N PRO A 20 11.24 20.89 -8.18
CA PRO A 20 11.61 19.76 -9.01
C PRO A 20 11.37 20.08 -10.48
N LEU A 21 12.46 20.14 -11.27
CA LEU A 21 12.43 20.39 -12.72
C LEU A 21 11.93 19.17 -13.54
N ALA A 22 11.57 18.08 -12.87
CA ALA A 22 11.08 16.86 -13.51
C ALA A 22 9.83 16.36 -12.79
N TRP A 23 8.81 16.02 -13.58
CA TRP A 23 7.65 15.28 -13.10
C TRP A 23 8.11 13.92 -12.57
N LYS A 24 7.86 13.67 -11.28
CA LYS A 24 8.09 12.36 -10.68
C LYS A 24 6.72 11.73 -10.40
N PRO A 25 6.46 10.51 -10.87
CA PRO A 25 5.23 9.82 -10.52
C PRO A 25 5.18 9.61 -9.00
N ARG A 26 3.96 9.51 -8.45
CA ARG A 26 3.77 9.17 -7.04
C ARG A 26 4.35 7.77 -6.80
N ARG A 27 5.44 7.70 -6.03
CA ARG A 27 6.12 6.44 -5.74
C ARG A 27 5.48 5.77 -4.54
N ILE A 28 5.25 4.47 -4.63
CA ILE A 28 4.96 3.64 -3.46
C ILE A 28 6.20 3.54 -2.57
N LEU A 29 5.97 3.37 -1.27
CA LEU A 29 6.99 3.01 -0.31
C LEU A 29 7.54 1.63 -0.69
N ARG A 30 8.86 1.53 -0.74
CA ARG A 30 9.53 0.24 -0.90
C ARG A 30 9.45 -0.51 0.43
N PRO A 31 8.79 -1.68 0.49
CA PRO A 31 8.78 -2.46 1.70
C PRO A 31 10.16 -3.15 1.92
N PRO A 32 10.43 -3.72 3.10
CA PRO A 32 11.68 -4.39 3.40
C PRO A 32 12.03 -5.53 2.42
N LYS A 33 13.33 -5.86 2.30
CA LYS A 33 13.78 -6.93 1.40
C LYS A 33 13.20 -8.29 1.78
N ARG A 34 13.06 -8.59 3.07
CA ARG A 34 12.43 -9.83 3.53
C ARG A 34 11.01 -9.52 4.01
N PHE A 35 10.06 -10.36 3.62
CA PHE A 35 8.68 -10.23 4.11
C PHE A 35 8.60 -10.40 5.62
N GLU A 36 9.44 -11.25 6.19
CA GLU A 36 9.54 -11.46 7.65
C GLU A 36 9.88 -10.17 8.41
N ASP A 37 10.73 -9.30 7.84
CA ASP A 37 11.07 -8.02 8.46
C ASP A 37 9.85 -7.08 8.48
N LEU A 38 9.04 -7.12 7.42
CA LEU A 38 7.78 -6.40 7.36
C LEU A 38 6.80 -6.97 8.39
N PHE A 39 6.60 -8.29 8.38
CA PHE A 39 5.70 -8.98 9.32
C PHE A 39 6.08 -8.68 10.77
N ALA A 40 7.36 -8.88 11.14
CA ALA A 40 7.86 -8.66 12.49
C ALA A 40 7.68 -7.20 12.95
N ARG A 41 7.78 -6.22 12.05
CA ARG A 41 7.58 -4.80 12.38
C ARG A 41 6.15 -4.50 12.85
N TYR A 42 5.17 -5.21 12.29
CA TYR A 42 3.74 -4.97 12.54
C TYR A 42 3.06 -6.09 13.36
N PHE A 43 3.78 -7.17 13.64
CA PHE A 43 3.29 -8.28 14.44
C PHE A 43 2.79 -7.79 15.81
N HIS A 44 1.56 -8.19 16.16
CA HIS A 44 0.88 -7.82 17.41
C HIS A 44 0.66 -6.30 17.62
N ARG A 45 0.91 -5.45 16.62
CA ARG A 45 0.52 -4.04 16.71
C ARG A 45 -0.99 -3.92 16.67
N GLN A 46 -1.49 -3.00 17.49
CA GLN A 46 -2.91 -2.67 17.54
C GLN A 46 -3.26 -1.66 16.46
N CYS A 47 -4.43 -1.82 15.84
CA CYS A 47 -5.00 -0.83 14.95
C CYS A 47 -5.28 0.46 15.74
N VAL A 48 -4.92 1.60 15.15
CA VAL A 48 -5.12 2.92 15.76
C VAL A 48 -6.61 3.27 15.93
N LYS A 49 -7.48 2.72 15.08
CA LYS A 49 -8.91 3.01 15.09
C LYS A 49 -9.69 2.19 16.12
N CYS A 50 -9.48 0.87 16.17
CA CYS A 50 -10.23 0.00 17.09
C CYS A 50 -9.44 -0.47 18.31
N SER A 51 -8.15 -0.14 18.43
CA SER A 51 -7.24 -0.56 19.51
C SER A 51 -7.12 -2.08 19.71
N LYS A 52 -7.52 -2.87 18.71
CA LYS A 52 -7.38 -4.34 18.70
C LYS A 52 -6.29 -4.74 17.72
N THR A 53 -5.68 -5.90 17.95
CA THR A 53 -4.80 -6.54 16.96
C THR A 53 -5.65 -7.00 15.77
N PRO A 54 -5.41 -6.50 14.54
CA PRO A 54 -6.19 -6.90 13.37
C PRO A 54 -6.05 -8.39 13.10
N GLN A 55 -7.15 -9.04 12.67
CA GLN A 55 -7.10 -10.46 12.25
C GLN A 55 -6.61 -10.57 10.81
N ASN A 56 -7.05 -9.66 9.95
CA ASN A 56 -6.56 -9.52 8.57
C ASN A 56 -5.85 -8.16 8.42
N PRO A 57 -4.62 -8.00 8.97
CA PRO A 57 -3.86 -6.76 8.87
C PRO A 57 -3.37 -6.50 7.46
N ILE A 58 -3.57 -5.27 7.00
CA ILE A 58 -3.03 -4.75 5.74
C ILE A 58 -2.20 -3.50 6.01
N ILE A 59 -1.19 -3.24 5.17
CA ILE A 59 -0.36 -2.03 5.27
C ILE A 59 -0.52 -1.21 4.00
N CYS A 60 -0.79 0.09 4.14
CA CYS A 60 -0.82 1.02 3.01
C CYS A 60 0.59 1.22 2.44
N LEU A 61 0.77 0.99 1.14
CA LEU A 61 2.05 1.16 0.46
C LEU A 61 2.38 2.63 0.14
N PHE A 62 1.54 3.59 0.51
CA PHE A 62 1.84 5.02 0.34
C PHE A 62 2.32 5.71 1.62
N CYS A 63 1.75 5.35 2.76
CA CYS A 63 2.07 5.97 4.05
C CYS A 63 2.61 4.99 5.10
N GLY A 64 2.48 3.68 4.89
CA GLY A 64 2.95 2.65 5.83
C GLY A 64 2.02 2.40 7.02
N GLU A 65 0.79 2.94 7.00
CA GLU A 65 -0.18 2.75 8.07
C GLU A 65 -0.74 1.32 8.09
N LEU A 66 -0.90 0.77 9.30
CA LEU A 66 -1.53 -0.52 9.57
C LEU A 66 -3.04 -0.35 9.69
N LEU A 67 -3.80 -1.12 8.91
CA LEU A 67 -5.25 -1.07 8.88
C LEU A 67 -5.85 -2.47 9.11
N CYS A 68 -7.09 -2.51 9.58
CA CYS A 68 -7.92 -3.71 9.58
C CYS A 68 -8.61 -3.84 8.22
N LEU A 69 -8.44 -4.99 7.56
CA LEU A 69 -9.28 -5.34 6.43
C LEU A 69 -10.69 -5.79 6.88
N ASP A 70 -10.80 -6.30 8.11
CA ASP A 70 -12.06 -6.75 8.71
C ASP A 70 -13.07 -5.61 8.91
N ASP A 71 -14.35 -5.97 9.02
CA ASP A 71 -15.46 -5.02 9.20
C ASP A 71 -15.47 -4.29 10.56
N CYS A 72 -14.54 -4.60 11.48
CA CYS A 72 -14.47 -3.99 12.82
C CYS A 72 -14.17 -2.49 12.83
N CYS A 73 -13.58 -1.97 11.75
CA CYS A 73 -13.18 -0.58 11.59
C CYS A 73 -14.01 0.15 10.52
N GLN A 74 -15.21 -0.33 10.19
CA GLN A 74 -16.08 0.35 9.24
C GLN A 74 -16.51 1.74 9.72
N THR A 75 -16.66 2.68 8.80
CA THR A 75 -17.27 3.99 9.03
C THR A 75 -18.67 4.01 8.44
N GLN A 76 -19.63 4.58 9.15
CA GLN A 76 -21.00 4.81 8.69
C GLN A 76 -21.20 6.28 8.36
N GLN A 77 -21.80 6.58 7.20
CA GLN A 77 -22.16 7.93 6.79
C GLN A 77 -23.59 7.95 6.23
N HIS A 78 -24.35 9.00 6.53
CA HIS A 78 -25.65 9.21 5.90
C HIS A 78 -25.48 9.68 4.45
N VAL A 79 -26.21 9.08 3.53
CA VAL A 79 -26.30 9.58 2.15
C VAL A 79 -27.19 10.82 2.16
N GLN A 80 -26.68 11.94 1.63
CA GLN A 80 -27.45 13.19 1.57
C GLN A 80 -28.78 12.98 0.83
N GLY A 81 -29.89 13.37 1.46
CA GLY A 81 -31.24 13.21 0.90
C GLY A 81 -31.80 11.79 0.96
N SER A 82 -31.23 10.90 1.77
CA SER A 82 -31.67 9.51 1.90
C SER A 82 -31.52 9.00 3.34
N ASP A 83 -32.48 8.21 3.83
CA ASP A 83 -32.39 7.50 5.12
C ASP A 83 -31.40 6.33 5.11
N ARG A 84 -30.80 6.01 3.96
CA ARG A 84 -29.80 4.93 3.85
C ARG A 84 -28.47 5.32 4.48
N LEU A 85 -27.97 4.40 5.31
CA LEU A 85 -26.61 4.43 5.84
C LEU A 85 -25.65 3.78 4.85
N LEU A 86 -24.54 4.46 4.57
CA LEU A 86 -23.45 3.97 3.77
C LEU A 86 -22.34 3.45 4.68
N HIS A 87 -21.98 2.18 4.51
CA HIS A 87 -20.84 1.57 5.18
C HIS A 87 -19.60 1.64 4.30
N THR A 88 -18.48 2.05 4.86
CA THR A 88 -17.17 2.08 4.19
C THR A 88 -16.16 1.34 5.05
N SER A 89 -15.42 0.42 4.46
CA SER A 89 -14.32 -0.27 5.13
C SER A 89 -13.20 0.71 5.48
N GLU A 90 -12.34 0.32 6.42
CA GLU A 90 -11.16 1.13 6.77
C GLU A 90 -10.22 1.31 5.57
N MET A 91 -10.07 0.28 4.72
CA MET A 91 -9.29 0.35 3.49
C MET A 91 -9.83 1.40 2.52
N GLU A 92 -11.16 1.45 2.29
CA GLU A 92 -11.80 2.46 1.42
C GLU A 92 -11.63 3.86 2.00
N SER A 93 -11.96 4.05 3.27
CA SER A 93 -11.86 5.34 3.96
C SER A 93 -10.42 5.86 4.01
N HIS A 94 -9.44 4.97 4.15
CA HIS A 94 -8.03 5.32 4.10
C HIS A 94 -7.59 5.69 2.69
N ALA A 95 -7.99 4.94 1.66
CA ALA A 95 -7.66 5.27 0.27
C ALA A 95 -8.20 6.66 -0.14
N GLU A 96 -9.41 7.00 0.32
CA GLU A 96 -10.02 8.32 0.11
C GLU A 96 -9.11 9.47 0.60
N SER A 97 -8.59 9.33 1.82
CA SER A 97 -7.79 10.38 2.48
C SER A 97 -6.30 10.35 2.15
N CYS A 98 -5.71 9.17 1.92
CA CYS A 98 -4.28 8.98 1.72
C CYS A 98 -3.85 9.12 0.25
N SER A 99 -4.73 8.77 -0.69
CA SER A 99 -4.36 8.65 -2.11
C SER A 99 -5.51 8.92 -3.08
N THR A 100 -6.50 9.71 -2.66
CA THR A 100 -7.59 10.20 -3.53
C THR A 100 -8.40 9.05 -4.14
N SER A 101 -9.01 8.25 -3.26
CA SER A 101 -9.95 7.17 -3.56
C SER A 101 -9.37 5.92 -4.22
N SER A 102 -8.07 5.88 -4.49
CA SER A 102 -7.39 4.66 -4.98
C SER A 102 -6.19 4.34 -4.12
N GLY A 103 -5.98 3.07 -3.80
CA GLY A 103 -4.93 2.66 -2.85
C GLY A 103 -4.22 1.37 -3.24
N LEU A 104 -3.00 1.21 -2.75
CA LEU A 104 -2.22 -0.02 -2.81
C LEU A 104 -1.90 -0.45 -1.39
N PHE A 105 -2.16 -1.72 -1.10
CA PHE A 105 -1.99 -2.29 0.22
C PHE A 105 -1.31 -3.64 0.11
N ILE A 106 -0.57 -4.04 1.15
CA ILE A 106 -0.04 -5.39 1.27
C ILE A 106 -0.68 -6.10 2.44
N SER A 107 -1.20 -7.32 2.20
CA SER A 107 -1.72 -8.20 3.25
C SER A 107 -0.59 -8.89 4.00
N LEU A 108 -0.61 -8.80 5.33
CA LEU A 108 0.35 -9.52 6.17
C LEU A 108 0.03 -11.02 6.32
N THR A 109 -1.18 -11.45 5.98
CA THR A 109 -1.60 -12.87 6.08
C THR A 109 -1.30 -13.68 4.82
N SER A 110 -1.11 -13.01 3.68
CA SER A 110 -0.92 -13.69 2.38
C SER A 110 0.20 -13.12 1.52
N SER A 111 0.85 -12.03 1.92
CA SER A 111 1.79 -11.22 1.11
C SER A 111 1.19 -10.56 -0.14
N MET A 112 -0.11 -10.73 -0.37
CA MET A 112 -0.78 -10.22 -1.57
C MET A 112 -0.88 -8.70 -1.54
N ILE A 113 -0.64 -8.10 -2.71
CA ILE A 113 -0.92 -6.72 -3.05
C ILE A 113 -2.40 -6.61 -3.41
N LEU A 114 -3.07 -5.72 -2.70
CA LEU A 114 -4.48 -5.38 -2.86
C LEU A 114 -4.55 -3.97 -3.46
N VAL A 115 -5.39 -3.82 -4.47
CA VAL A 115 -5.69 -2.52 -5.09
C VAL A 115 -7.09 -2.13 -4.69
N SER A 116 -7.30 -0.88 -4.27
CA SER A 116 -8.64 -0.33 -4.06
C SER A 116 -8.91 0.82 -5.03
N ARG A 117 -10.18 0.97 -5.41
CA ARG A 117 -10.69 2.13 -6.15
C ARG A 117 -12.14 2.38 -5.75
N GLY A 118 -12.41 3.57 -5.23
CA GLY A 118 -13.71 3.93 -4.69
C GLY A 118 -14.15 2.89 -3.67
N ARG A 119 -15.21 2.15 -4.01
CA ARG A 119 -15.80 1.13 -3.12
C ARG A 119 -15.52 -0.31 -3.53
N GLN A 120 -14.50 -0.48 -4.35
CA GLN A 120 -14.09 -1.77 -4.89
C GLN A 120 -12.65 -2.08 -4.53
N ALA A 121 -12.36 -3.37 -4.40
CA ALA A 121 -11.01 -3.88 -4.21
C ALA A 121 -10.74 -5.08 -5.11
N ALA A 122 -9.48 -5.30 -5.44
CA ALA A 122 -9.02 -6.43 -6.24
C ALA A 122 -7.64 -6.90 -5.77
N ILE A 123 -7.27 -8.12 -6.14
CA ILE A 123 -5.93 -8.67 -5.90
C ILE A 123 -5.08 -8.43 -7.14
N TRP A 124 -3.94 -7.77 -6.98
CA TRP A 124 -2.98 -7.60 -8.07
C TRP A 124 -2.04 -8.82 -8.20
N GLY A 125 -1.69 -9.43 -7.07
CA GLY A 125 -0.71 -10.53 -6.96
C GLY A 125 0.26 -10.27 -5.82
N THR A 126 1.43 -10.90 -5.78
CA THR A 126 2.46 -10.62 -4.75
C THR A 126 3.75 -10.07 -5.36
N VAL A 127 4.43 -9.19 -4.62
CA VAL A 127 5.80 -8.72 -4.95
C VAL A 127 6.88 -9.52 -4.21
N TYR A 128 6.48 -10.50 -3.41
CA TYR A 128 7.37 -11.32 -2.59
C TYR A 128 7.39 -12.77 -3.11
N LEU A 129 8.59 -13.31 -3.29
CA LEU A 129 8.82 -14.67 -3.79
C LEU A 129 9.85 -15.38 -2.92
N ASP A 130 9.80 -16.71 -2.89
CA ASP A 130 10.81 -17.51 -2.22
C ASP A 130 12.13 -17.54 -3.02
N ALA A 131 13.13 -18.25 -2.49
CA ALA A 131 14.44 -18.39 -3.14
C ALA A 131 14.40 -19.07 -4.53
N HIS A 132 13.31 -19.75 -4.87
CA HIS A 132 13.07 -20.40 -6.15
C HIS A 132 12.16 -19.57 -7.07
N MET A 133 11.88 -18.31 -6.71
CA MET A 133 10.98 -17.42 -7.44
C MET A 133 9.51 -17.90 -7.44
N GLU A 134 9.13 -18.73 -6.47
CA GLU A 134 7.76 -19.20 -6.28
C GLU A 134 7.01 -18.33 -5.26
N GLU A 135 5.70 -18.29 -5.38
CA GLU A 135 4.83 -17.68 -4.37
C GLU A 135 4.63 -18.65 -3.19
N ASP A 136 4.65 -18.14 -1.95
CA ASP A 136 4.19 -18.90 -0.78
C ASP A 136 2.75 -18.53 -0.46
N ARG A 137 1.83 -19.26 -1.11
CA ARG A 137 0.39 -19.07 -1.04
C ARG A 137 -0.09 -19.14 0.42
N ASN A 138 -0.71 -18.06 0.90
CA ASN A 138 -1.18 -17.89 2.29
C ASN A 138 -0.09 -18.12 3.35
N LEU A 139 1.19 -18.01 2.97
CA LEU A 139 2.33 -18.26 3.85
C LEU A 139 2.31 -19.66 4.50
N LYS A 140 1.62 -20.63 3.89
CA LYS A 140 1.41 -21.97 4.46
C LYS A 140 2.69 -22.79 4.51
N ARG A 141 3.64 -22.57 3.59
CA ARG A 141 4.91 -23.32 3.57
C ARG A 141 5.91 -22.77 4.59
N GLY A 142 5.70 -21.54 5.07
CA GLY A 142 6.60 -20.86 5.99
C GLY A 142 7.98 -20.58 5.39
N LYS A 143 8.06 -20.45 4.05
CA LYS A 143 9.32 -20.19 3.37
C LYS A 143 9.71 -18.72 3.53
N PRO A 144 11.00 -18.41 3.69
CA PRO A 144 11.47 -17.04 3.61
C PRO A 144 11.13 -16.43 2.25
N LEU A 145 10.43 -15.29 2.29
CA LEU A 145 10.06 -14.53 1.10
C LEU A 145 10.89 -13.26 0.96
N PHE A 146 11.26 -12.97 -0.28
CA PHE A 146 12.11 -11.86 -0.66
C PHE A 146 11.42 -10.97 -1.69
N LEU A 147 11.60 -9.66 -1.54
CA LEU A 147 11.07 -8.67 -2.46
C LEU A 147 11.69 -8.87 -3.85
N CYS A 148 10.84 -9.12 -4.84
CA CYS A 148 11.22 -9.23 -6.24
C CYS A 148 11.18 -7.84 -6.89
N GLU A 149 12.35 -7.25 -7.14
CA GLU A 149 12.48 -5.92 -7.75
C GLU A 149 11.81 -5.83 -9.14
N THR A 150 11.72 -6.94 -9.88
CA THR A 150 11.01 -6.96 -11.17
C THR A 150 9.50 -6.82 -10.96
N ARG A 151 8.91 -7.59 -10.04
CA ARG A 151 7.46 -7.48 -9.73
C ARG A 151 7.13 -6.13 -9.09
N LEU A 152 8.00 -5.59 -8.24
CA LEU A 152 7.80 -4.26 -7.68
C LEU A 152 7.81 -3.17 -8.75
N ARG A 153 8.72 -3.23 -9.72
CA ARG A 153 8.76 -2.28 -10.85
C ARG A 153 7.52 -2.39 -11.73
N TRP A 154 7.01 -3.60 -11.96
CA TRP A 154 5.73 -3.78 -12.66
C TRP A 154 4.56 -3.19 -11.88
N LEU A 155 4.50 -3.41 -10.57
CA LEU A 155 3.49 -2.76 -9.74
C LEU A 155 3.57 -1.22 -9.81
N GLU A 156 4.79 -0.66 -9.76
CA GLU A 156 5.03 0.79 -9.93
C GLU A 156 4.55 1.28 -11.30
N TYR A 157 4.81 0.51 -12.36
CA TYR A 157 4.39 0.81 -13.73
C TYR A 157 2.87 0.74 -13.89
N ASP A 158 2.25 -0.38 -13.51
CA ASP A 158 0.81 -0.59 -13.57
C ASP A 158 0.08 0.51 -12.79
N TRP A 159 0.60 0.88 -11.62
CA TRP A 159 0.09 2.00 -10.83
C TRP A 159 0.13 3.32 -11.58
N ALA A 160 1.27 3.64 -12.20
CA ALA A 160 1.46 4.90 -12.93
C ALA A 160 0.57 4.98 -14.18
N ASP A 161 0.50 3.91 -14.97
CA ASP A 161 -0.29 3.84 -16.20
C ASP A 161 -1.78 3.55 -15.94
N GLN A 162 -2.14 3.30 -14.68
CA GLN A 162 -3.48 2.87 -14.28
C GLN A 162 -3.91 1.54 -14.94
N GLU A 163 -2.95 0.71 -15.37
CA GLU A 163 -3.22 -0.61 -15.96
C GLU A 163 -3.80 -1.60 -14.95
N TRP A 164 -3.65 -1.34 -13.64
CA TRP A 164 -4.33 -2.11 -12.60
C TRP A 164 -5.86 -2.10 -12.72
N GLN A 165 -6.44 -1.15 -13.47
CA GLN A 165 -7.86 -1.20 -13.82
C GLN A 165 -8.24 -2.43 -14.64
N ARG A 166 -7.28 -3.05 -15.33
CA ARG A 166 -7.46 -4.29 -16.11
C ARG A 166 -7.42 -5.55 -15.25
N VAL A 167 -7.23 -5.45 -13.92
CA VAL A 167 -7.44 -6.59 -13.03
C VAL A 167 -8.86 -7.11 -13.24
N TYR A 168 -8.97 -8.39 -13.60
CA TYR A 168 -10.21 -8.92 -14.16
C TYR A 168 -11.33 -9.11 -13.13
N GLN A 169 -11.01 -9.16 -11.83
CA GLN A 169 -11.99 -9.46 -10.78
C GLN A 169 -11.96 -8.43 -9.66
N TRP A 170 -12.97 -7.56 -9.67
CA TRP A 170 -13.22 -6.54 -8.65
C TRP A 170 -14.34 -6.97 -7.70
N PHE A 171 -14.16 -6.71 -6.42
CA PHE A 171 -15.11 -7.00 -5.36
C PHE A 171 -15.64 -5.70 -4.77
N ASN A 172 -16.95 -5.62 -4.56
CA ASN A 172 -17.53 -4.52 -3.80
C ASN A 172 -17.23 -4.71 -2.31
N MET A 173 -16.80 -3.64 -1.64
CA MET A 173 -16.36 -3.67 -0.23
C MET A 173 -17.48 -3.40 0.78
N PHE A 174 -18.75 -3.70 0.43
CA PHE A 174 -19.88 -3.59 1.37
C PHE A 174 -19.69 -4.47 2.61
N HIS A 175 -19.13 -5.67 2.42
CA HIS A 175 -18.72 -6.59 3.48
C HIS A 175 -17.35 -7.16 3.12
N SER A 176 -16.34 -6.90 3.95
CA SER A 176 -14.96 -7.31 3.68
C SER A 176 -14.78 -8.83 3.64
N ASN A 177 -15.63 -9.59 4.33
CA ASN A 177 -15.52 -11.04 4.46
C ASN A 177 -15.46 -11.79 3.12
N VAL A 178 -16.23 -11.35 2.11
CA VAL A 178 -16.23 -11.99 0.79
C VAL A 178 -14.87 -11.83 0.13
N PHE A 179 -14.31 -10.62 0.17
CA PHE A 179 -13.00 -10.33 -0.38
C PHE A 179 -11.88 -11.01 0.41
N ILE A 180 -11.97 -11.04 1.75
CA ILE A 180 -11.01 -11.75 2.62
C ILE A 180 -10.98 -13.24 2.30
N ASN A 181 -12.13 -13.88 2.12
CA ASN A 181 -12.19 -15.29 1.73
C ASN A 181 -11.59 -15.50 0.35
N TYR A 182 -11.85 -14.61 -0.61
CA TYR A 182 -11.22 -14.69 -1.92
C TYR A 182 -9.69 -14.52 -1.86
N ILE A 183 -9.15 -13.65 -0.98
CA ILE A 183 -7.70 -13.56 -0.74
C ILE A 183 -7.16 -14.91 -0.24
N ARG A 184 -7.88 -15.59 0.65
CA ARG A 184 -7.47 -16.92 1.14
C ARG A 184 -7.53 -17.96 0.03
N ASP A 185 -8.50 -17.88 -0.85
CA ASP A 185 -8.75 -18.88 -1.89
C ASP A 185 -8.11 -18.55 -3.25
N CYS A 186 -7.42 -17.42 -3.38
CA CYS A 186 -6.86 -16.96 -4.67
C CYS A 186 -5.97 -18.01 -5.36
N HIS A 187 -5.27 -18.84 -4.57
CA HIS A 187 -4.46 -19.95 -5.06
C HIS A 187 -5.23 -21.08 -5.77
N LEU A 188 -6.55 -21.16 -5.60
CA LEU A 188 -7.43 -22.15 -6.22
C LEU A 188 -7.98 -21.67 -7.57
N HIS A 189 -7.78 -20.40 -7.92
CA HIS A 189 -8.37 -19.76 -9.09
C HIS A 189 -7.35 -19.43 -10.19
N HIS A 190 -6.15 -20.03 -10.10
CA HIS A 190 -5.04 -19.88 -11.06
C HIS A 190 -4.56 -21.24 -11.57
#